data_AF-L9LUE2-F1
#
_entry.id   AF-L9LUE2-F1
#
_cell.length_a   1.000
_cell.length_b   1.000
_cell.length_c   1.000
_cell.angle_alpha   90.00
_cell.angle_beta   90.00
_cell.angle_gamma   90.00
#
_symmetry.space_group_name_H-M   'P 1'
#
loop_
_entity.id
_entity.type
_entity.pdbx_description
1 polymer ?
#
loop_
_entity_poly.entity_id
_entity_poly.type
_entity_poly.pdbx_seq_one_letter_code
_entity_poly.pdbx_strand_id
1 'polypeptide(L)'
;MEDDFDYFYNDEGFGPPIEALQVDEDTLKKYENKLPKRLLYYWKEYGFSGWGNGLFWLVNPADYDDLLHKFLEKTNFLDKDELFVIARTAFGELFVWSKNSGESVTINPTIHKIFPRILEDDSYEPDFEIDIFFSSKNKERLDLRDEKNKLLFERAQKKLGPLNRFEIYGFVPALVFGGSMELENLKKVPVLAHLNMLAELADTEIYTL
;
A
#
# COMPACT_ATOMS: atom_id res chain seq x y z
N MET A 1 -13.51 5.69 16.47
CA MET A 1 -14.18 5.00 15.34
C MET A 1 -14.60 6.00 14.25
N GLU A 2 -15.62 6.87 14.42
CA GLU A 2 -15.88 7.93 13.40
C GLU A 2 -14.75 8.97 13.35
N ASP A 3 -14.20 9.34 14.52
CA ASP A 3 -13.12 10.33 14.64
C ASP A 3 -11.80 9.90 13.95
N ASP A 4 -11.51 8.59 13.87
CA ASP A 4 -10.24 8.08 13.34
C ASP A 4 -10.15 8.20 11.82
N PHE A 5 -11.25 7.89 11.12
CA PHE A 5 -11.34 8.08 9.67
C PHE A 5 -11.52 9.55 9.31
N ASP A 6 -12.25 10.32 10.13
CA ASP A 6 -12.37 11.77 9.96
C ASP A 6 -10.99 12.44 10.04
N TYR A 7 -10.15 12.02 10.99
CA TYR A 7 -8.76 12.50 11.09
C TYR A 7 -7.96 12.21 9.80
N PHE A 8 -8.04 10.99 9.26
CA PHE A 8 -7.43 10.67 7.97
C PHE A 8 -7.97 11.55 6.84
N TYR A 9 -9.29 11.67 6.75
CA TYR A 9 -9.97 12.33 5.65
C TYR A 9 -9.76 13.86 5.66
N ASN A 10 -10.04 14.51 6.80
CA ASN A 10 -10.08 15.95 6.97
C ASN A 10 -8.79 16.51 7.57
N ASP A 11 -8.35 16.04 8.74
CA ASP A 11 -7.20 16.62 9.45
C ASP A 11 -5.87 16.38 8.72
N GLU A 12 -5.58 15.15 8.30
CA GLU A 12 -4.43 14.81 7.45
C GLU A 12 -4.67 15.23 5.98
N GLY A 13 -5.91 15.54 5.63
CA GLY A 13 -6.32 16.07 4.33
C GLY A 13 -6.14 15.08 3.18
N PHE A 14 -6.46 13.81 3.39
CA PHE A 14 -6.47 12.80 2.32
C PHE A 14 -7.72 12.85 1.45
N GLY A 15 -8.81 13.44 1.93
CA GLY A 15 -10.04 13.61 1.16
C GLY A 15 -9.98 14.73 0.13
N PRO A 16 -10.86 14.71 -0.90
CA PRO A 16 -11.76 13.60 -1.26
C PRO A 16 -11.02 12.49 -2.04
N PRO A 17 -11.60 11.28 -2.16
CA PRO A 17 -11.03 10.22 -2.99
C PRO A 17 -11.04 10.59 -4.48
N ILE A 18 -10.08 10.05 -5.22
CA ILE A 18 -9.93 10.19 -6.67
C ILE A 18 -9.94 8.82 -7.35
N GLU A 19 -10.27 8.80 -8.65
CA GLU A 19 -10.17 7.59 -9.49
C GLU A 19 -10.92 6.38 -8.89
N ALA A 20 -12.01 6.63 -8.17
CA ALA A 20 -12.77 5.60 -7.46
C ALA A 20 -13.39 4.61 -8.45
N LEU A 21 -13.20 3.32 -8.19
CA LEU A 21 -13.90 2.23 -8.86
C LEU A 21 -14.85 1.60 -7.86
N GLN A 22 -16.14 1.69 -8.15
CA GLN A 22 -17.18 1.13 -7.30
C GLN A 22 -16.99 -0.37 -7.14
N VAL A 23 -17.09 -0.86 -5.91
CA VAL A 23 -16.96 -2.29 -5.59
C VAL A 23 -18.34 -2.94 -5.67
N ASP A 24 -18.45 -4.03 -6.43
CA ASP A 24 -19.69 -4.79 -6.56
C ASP A 24 -19.93 -5.71 -5.33
N GLU A 25 -21.19 -6.11 -5.17
CA GLU A 25 -21.63 -6.96 -4.05
C GLU A 25 -20.96 -8.34 -4.07
N ASP A 26 -20.57 -8.86 -5.25
CA ASP A 26 -19.91 -10.15 -5.35
C ASP A 26 -18.47 -10.09 -4.81
N THR A 27 -17.76 -8.99 -5.09
CA THR A 27 -16.44 -8.70 -4.52
C THR A 27 -16.52 -8.47 -3.01
N LEU A 28 -17.51 -7.71 -2.52
CA LEU A 28 -17.71 -7.54 -1.08
C LEU A 28 -17.96 -8.87 -0.37
N LYS A 29 -18.86 -9.72 -0.91
CA LYS A 29 -19.12 -11.08 -0.37
C LYS A 29 -17.90 -11.98 -0.42
N LYS A 30 -17.07 -11.90 -1.46
CA LYS A 30 -15.82 -12.67 -1.57
C LYS A 30 -14.89 -12.42 -0.38
N TYR A 31 -14.90 -11.20 0.18
CA TYR A 31 -14.01 -10.79 1.26
C TYR A 31 -14.67 -10.66 2.65
N GLU A 32 -16.00 -10.84 2.78
CA GLU A 32 -16.77 -10.67 4.03
C GLU A 32 -16.23 -11.46 5.24
N ASN A 33 -15.66 -12.64 5.01
CA ASN A 33 -15.07 -13.50 6.06
C ASN A 33 -13.54 -13.59 5.97
N LYS A 34 -12.91 -12.65 5.26
CA LYS A 34 -11.46 -12.60 5.01
C LYS A 34 -10.83 -11.29 5.44
N LEU A 35 -11.58 -10.19 5.32
CA LEU A 35 -11.15 -8.84 5.67
C LEU A 35 -12.13 -8.22 6.68
N PRO A 36 -11.67 -7.23 7.46
CA PRO A 36 -12.51 -6.57 8.45
C PRO A 36 -13.71 -5.87 7.81
N LYS A 37 -14.86 -5.87 8.50
CA LYS A 37 -16.10 -5.25 8.02
C LYS A 37 -15.92 -3.76 7.81
N ARG A 38 -15.09 -3.11 8.64
CA ARG A 38 -14.72 -1.70 8.53
C ARG A 38 -14.08 -1.38 7.18
N LEU A 39 -13.16 -2.23 6.72
CA LEU A 39 -12.53 -2.06 5.40
C LEU A 39 -13.53 -2.23 4.26
N LEU A 40 -14.41 -3.23 4.36
CA LEU A 40 -15.44 -3.48 3.35
C LEU A 40 -16.48 -2.36 3.29
N TYR A 41 -16.79 -1.74 4.43
CA TYR A 41 -17.60 -0.52 4.48
C TYR A 41 -16.93 0.61 3.70
N TYR A 42 -15.64 0.88 3.91
CA TYR A 42 -14.94 1.91 3.14
C TYR A 42 -14.85 1.60 1.65
N TRP A 43 -14.70 0.33 1.26
CA TRP A 43 -14.75 -0.08 -0.14
C TRP A 43 -16.12 0.16 -0.77
N LYS A 44 -17.20 -0.07 -0.03
CA LYS A 44 -18.56 0.19 -0.50
C LYS A 44 -18.82 1.69 -0.70
N GLU A 45 -18.38 2.51 0.25
CA GLU A 45 -18.64 3.95 0.25
C GLU A 45 -17.71 4.71 -0.72
N TYR A 46 -16.44 4.32 -0.82
CA TYR A 46 -15.41 5.09 -1.53
C TYR A 46 -14.76 4.35 -2.69
N GLY A 47 -15.16 3.11 -2.94
CA GLY A 47 -14.56 2.26 -3.96
C GLY A 47 -13.12 1.86 -3.64
N PHE A 48 -12.51 1.10 -4.55
CA PHE A 48 -11.05 1.12 -4.66
C PHE A 48 -10.68 2.51 -5.16
N SER A 49 -9.87 3.28 -4.45
CA SER A 49 -9.70 4.72 -4.72
C SER A 49 -8.33 5.23 -4.30
N GLY A 50 -7.92 6.35 -4.92
CA GLY A 50 -6.75 7.12 -4.53
C GLY A 50 -7.10 8.22 -3.54
N TRP A 51 -6.16 8.56 -2.67
CA TRP A 51 -6.31 9.49 -1.56
C TRP A 51 -5.10 10.41 -1.48
N GLY A 52 -5.28 11.63 -0.97
CA GLY A 52 -4.21 12.63 -0.87
C GLY A 52 -3.64 12.98 -2.25
N ASN A 53 -4.52 13.20 -3.24
CA ASN A 53 -4.18 13.41 -4.65
C ASN A 53 -3.41 12.24 -5.30
N GLY A 54 -3.61 11.02 -4.79
CA GLY A 54 -2.98 9.81 -5.31
C GLY A 54 -1.66 9.43 -4.62
N LEU A 55 -1.42 9.90 -3.40
CA LEU A 55 -0.33 9.44 -2.55
C LEU A 55 -0.57 8.03 -1.99
N PHE A 56 -1.82 7.72 -1.69
CA PHE A 56 -2.25 6.47 -1.06
C PHE A 56 -3.45 5.89 -1.79
N TRP A 57 -3.55 4.56 -1.90
CA TRP A 57 -4.56 3.91 -2.72
C TRP A 57 -5.09 2.66 -2.06
N LEU A 58 -6.41 2.53 -1.97
CA LEU A 58 -7.09 1.27 -1.69
C LEU A 58 -7.17 0.45 -2.97
N VAL A 59 -6.91 -0.85 -2.86
CA VAL A 59 -6.81 -1.74 -4.03
C VAL A 59 -7.67 -2.98 -3.88
N ASN A 60 -7.98 -3.60 -5.00
CA ASN A 60 -8.57 -4.93 -5.03
C ASN A 60 -7.46 -5.96 -4.75
N PRO A 61 -7.53 -6.75 -3.66
CA PRO A 61 -6.49 -7.73 -3.36
C PRO A 61 -6.30 -8.76 -4.47
N ALA A 62 -7.35 -9.05 -5.26
CA ALA A 62 -7.25 -10.01 -6.36
C ALA A 62 -6.24 -9.59 -7.45
N ASP A 63 -6.07 -8.28 -7.67
CA ASP A 63 -5.14 -7.76 -8.68
C ASP A 63 -3.66 -7.92 -8.27
N TYR A 64 -3.42 -8.15 -6.97
CA TYR A 64 -2.09 -8.17 -6.35
C TYR A 64 -1.71 -9.57 -5.83
N ASP A 65 -2.57 -10.58 -5.94
CA ASP A 65 -2.37 -11.90 -5.34
C ASP A 65 -1.08 -12.58 -5.82
N ASP A 66 -0.90 -12.69 -7.15
CA ASP A 66 0.32 -13.25 -7.75
C ASP A 66 1.58 -12.47 -7.35
N LEU A 67 1.48 -11.14 -7.30
CA LEU A 67 2.60 -10.26 -6.94
C LEU A 67 2.99 -10.44 -5.47
N LEU A 68 1.99 -10.53 -4.58
CA LEU A 68 2.20 -10.77 -3.17
C LEU A 68 2.91 -12.10 -2.94
N HIS A 69 2.50 -13.15 -3.66
CA HIS A 69 3.16 -14.45 -3.59
C HIS A 69 4.62 -14.37 -4.01
N LYS A 70 4.94 -13.68 -5.12
CA LYS A 70 6.34 -13.50 -5.56
C LYS A 70 7.23 -12.85 -4.50
N PHE A 71 6.73 -11.84 -3.79
CA PHE A 71 7.53 -11.18 -2.75
C PHE A 71 7.69 -12.03 -1.47
N LEU A 72 6.74 -12.92 -1.19
CA LEU A 72 6.70 -13.67 0.07
C LEU A 72 7.07 -15.15 -0.08
N GLU A 73 7.29 -15.68 -1.29
CA GLU A 73 7.53 -17.12 -1.54
C GLU A 73 8.74 -17.69 -0.79
N LYS A 74 9.73 -16.85 -0.45
CA LYS A 74 10.95 -17.23 0.30
C LYS A 74 10.84 -16.96 1.80
N THR A 75 9.65 -16.61 2.28
CA THR A 75 9.35 -16.31 3.69
C THR A 75 8.35 -17.32 4.25
N ASN A 76 8.12 -17.30 5.56
CA ASN A 76 7.09 -18.14 6.19
C ASN A 76 5.73 -17.43 6.36
N PHE A 77 5.54 -16.24 5.76
CA PHE A 77 4.30 -15.47 5.96
C PHE A 77 3.10 -16.18 5.33
N LEU A 78 3.25 -16.76 4.13
CA LEU A 78 2.18 -17.48 3.43
C LEU A 78 1.77 -18.79 4.12
N ASP A 79 2.66 -19.38 4.93
CA ASP A 79 2.34 -20.59 5.70
C ASP A 79 1.56 -20.28 6.98
N LYS A 80 1.64 -19.04 7.46
CA LYS A 80 1.05 -18.63 8.74
C LYS A 80 -0.39 -18.18 8.62
N ASP A 81 -0.75 -17.51 7.52
CA ASP A 81 -2.07 -16.92 7.36
C ASP A 81 -2.45 -16.64 5.90
N GLU A 82 -3.72 -16.35 5.69
CA GLU A 82 -4.24 -15.80 4.43
C GLU A 82 -3.94 -14.29 4.37
N LEU A 83 -3.18 -13.87 3.36
CA LEU A 83 -2.66 -12.51 3.23
C LEU A 83 -3.29 -11.76 2.05
N PHE A 84 -3.52 -10.45 2.23
CA PHE A 84 -4.17 -9.61 1.22
C PHE A 84 -3.50 -8.24 1.12
N VAL A 85 -3.08 -7.82 -0.08
CA VAL A 85 -2.72 -6.42 -0.31
C VAL A 85 -4.00 -5.59 -0.30
N ILE A 86 -4.16 -4.73 0.71
CA ILE A 86 -5.35 -3.89 0.87
C ILE A 86 -5.13 -2.45 0.41
N ALA A 87 -3.87 -2.02 0.37
CA ALA A 87 -3.51 -0.68 -0.05
C ALA A 87 -2.08 -0.58 -0.58
N ARG A 88 -1.77 0.53 -1.24
CA ARG A 88 -0.42 0.86 -1.70
C ARG A 88 -0.14 2.36 -1.77
N THR A 89 1.13 2.76 -1.76
CA THR A 89 1.53 4.16 -1.93
C THR A 89 1.71 4.54 -3.42
N ALA A 90 1.96 5.83 -3.69
CA ALA A 90 2.34 6.34 -5.00
C ALA A 90 3.68 5.78 -5.51
N PHE A 91 4.49 5.19 -4.64
CA PHE A 91 5.81 4.63 -4.96
C PHE A 91 5.85 3.10 -4.88
N GLY A 92 4.68 2.46 -4.74
CA GLY A 92 4.55 1.01 -4.82
C GLY A 92 4.84 0.25 -3.53
N GLU A 93 4.98 0.91 -2.38
CA GLU A 93 4.93 0.23 -1.08
C GLU A 93 3.54 -0.38 -0.88
N LEU A 94 3.50 -1.64 -0.45
CA LEU A 94 2.28 -2.45 -0.32
C LEU A 94 1.96 -2.67 1.15
N PHE A 95 0.71 -2.43 1.53
CA PHE A 95 0.17 -2.74 2.85
C PHE A 95 -0.61 -4.04 2.79
N VAL A 96 -0.12 -5.06 3.52
CA VAL A 96 -0.66 -6.40 3.52
C VAL A 96 -1.40 -6.66 4.83
N TRP A 97 -2.63 -7.15 4.72
CA TRP A 97 -3.46 -7.59 5.83
C TRP A 97 -3.36 -9.09 6.01
N SER A 98 -3.25 -9.54 7.26
CA SER A 98 -3.32 -10.95 7.65
C SER A 98 -4.66 -11.24 8.31
N LYS A 99 -5.38 -12.22 7.79
CA LYS A 99 -6.78 -12.49 8.15
C LYS A 99 -6.99 -12.73 9.66
N ASN A 100 -6.18 -13.59 10.26
CA ASN A 100 -6.40 -14.14 11.60
C ASN A 100 -5.49 -13.52 12.67
N SER A 101 -4.31 -13.03 12.30
CA SER A 101 -3.29 -12.61 13.28
C SER A 101 -3.21 -11.11 13.52
N GLY A 102 -3.84 -10.29 12.67
CA GLY A 102 -3.63 -8.83 12.68
C GLY A 102 -2.19 -8.41 12.38
N GLU A 103 -1.28 -9.36 12.13
CA GLU A 103 0.07 -9.09 11.68
C GLU A 103 -0.03 -8.45 10.30
N SER A 104 0.19 -7.14 10.23
CA SER A 104 0.28 -6.47 8.94
C SER A 104 1.72 -6.51 8.47
N VAL A 105 1.93 -6.85 7.21
CA VAL A 105 3.24 -6.80 6.58
C VAL A 105 3.26 -5.59 5.66
N THR A 106 4.29 -4.78 5.76
CA THR A 106 4.57 -3.76 4.73
C THR A 106 5.68 -4.29 3.84
N ILE A 107 5.42 -4.37 2.53
CA ILE A 107 6.42 -4.73 1.55
C ILE A 107 6.81 -3.45 0.84
N ASN A 108 8.11 -3.15 0.80
CA ASN A 108 8.65 -2.04 0.03
C ASN A 108 9.49 -2.59 -1.14
N PRO A 109 8.85 -2.83 -2.31
CA PRO A 109 9.52 -3.31 -3.51
C PRO A 109 10.67 -2.43 -3.99
N THR A 110 10.59 -1.11 -3.75
CA THR A 110 11.58 -0.13 -4.22
C THR A 110 12.96 -0.36 -3.59
N ILE A 111 13.00 -0.86 -2.35
CA ILE A 111 14.23 -1.16 -1.62
C ILE A 111 14.37 -2.65 -1.26
N HIS A 112 13.52 -3.51 -1.82
CA HIS A 112 13.50 -4.96 -1.56
C HIS A 112 13.46 -5.31 -0.08
N LYS A 113 12.59 -4.65 0.70
CA LYS A 113 12.40 -4.95 2.13
C LYS A 113 10.98 -5.34 2.50
N ILE A 114 10.88 -6.26 3.45
CA ILE A 114 9.67 -6.62 4.17
C ILE A 114 9.79 -6.12 5.61
N PHE A 115 8.75 -5.42 6.08
CA PHE A 115 8.64 -4.91 7.45
C PHE A 115 7.45 -5.61 8.12
N PRO A 116 7.71 -6.64 8.94
CA PRO A 116 6.67 -7.30 9.71
C PRO A 116 6.20 -6.36 10.83
N ARG A 117 4.89 -6.20 11.01
CA ARG A 117 4.30 -5.59 12.20
C ARG A 117 3.79 -6.69 13.10
N ILE A 118 4.48 -6.92 14.21
CA ILE A 118 4.02 -7.82 15.26
C ILE A 118 3.08 -7.01 16.16
N LEU A 119 1.81 -7.40 16.22
CA LEU A 119 0.92 -6.93 17.27
C LEU A 119 1.26 -7.75 18.53
N GLU A 120 1.64 -7.07 19.62
CA GLU A 120 2.00 -7.72 20.88
C GLU A 120 0.78 -8.02 21.77
N ASP A 121 -0.44 -7.77 21.28
CA ASP A 121 -1.65 -7.75 22.10
C ASP A 121 -2.58 -8.94 21.83
N ASP A 122 -3.00 -9.62 22.90
CA ASP A 122 -3.97 -10.72 22.89
C ASP A 122 -5.41 -10.25 22.59
N SER A 123 -5.64 -8.94 22.44
CA SER A 123 -6.95 -8.31 22.18
C SER A 123 -7.16 -7.87 20.72
N TYR A 124 -6.75 -8.71 19.76
CA TYR A 124 -6.97 -8.45 18.33
C TYR A 124 -8.45 -8.19 17.99
N GLU A 125 -8.75 -6.96 17.58
CA GLU A 125 -10.05 -6.51 17.09
C GLU A 125 -9.87 -5.97 15.65
N PRO A 126 -10.25 -6.73 14.62
CA PRO A 126 -9.91 -6.41 13.23
C PRO A 126 -10.45 -5.07 12.74
N ASP A 127 -11.64 -4.63 13.18
CA ASP A 127 -12.22 -3.38 12.73
C ASP A 127 -11.51 -2.17 13.38
N PHE A 128 -11.15 -2.26 14.66
CA PHE A 128 -10.31 -1.27 15.34
C PHE A 128 -8.91 -1.15 14.74
N GLU A 129 -8.29 -2.27 14.35
CA GLU A 129 -6.99 -2.23 13.65
C GLU A 129 -7.09 -1.54 12.28
N ILE A 130 -8.24 -1.61 11.61
CA ILE A 130 -8.49 -0.83 10.40
C ILE A 130 -8.62 0.67 10.73
N ASP A 131 -9.28 1.04 11.81
CA ASP A 131 -9.35 2.44 12.23
C ASP A 131 -7.96 2.99 12.57
N ILE A 132 -7.12 2.24 13.31
CA ILE A 132 -5.71 2.58 13.54
C ILE A 132 -4.93 2.65 12.22
N PHE A 133 -5.19 1.71 11.30
CA PHE A 133 -4.54 1.70 10.01
C PHE A 133 -4.79 3.00 9.26
N PHE A 134 -6.01 3.55 9.26
CA PHE A 134 -6.30 4.83 8.61
C PHE A 134 -5.77 6.03 9.41
N SER A 135 -6.01 6.10 10.72
CA SER A 135 -5.57 7.25 11.53
C SER A 135 -4.06 7.38 11.66
N SER A 136 -3.31 6.27 11.52
CA SER A 136 -1.84 6.29 11.48
C SER A 136 -1.24 6.78 10.16
N LYS A 137 -2.04 6.95 9.11
CA LYS A 137 -1.55 7.44 7.81
C LYS A 137 -1.23 8.92 7.91
N ASN A 138 0.00 9.23 7.52
CA ASN A 138 0.50 10.59 7.46
C ASN A 138 1.24 10.79 6.13
N LYS A 139 1.00 11.94 5.47
CA LYS A 139 1.53 12.20 4.12
C LYS A 139 3.06 12.14 4.06
N GLU A 140 3.76 12.61 5.10
CA GLU A 140 5.21 12.57 5.15
C GLU A 140 5.74 11.13 5.23
N ARG A 141 5.04 10.25 5.97
CA ARG A 141 5.42 8.84 6.13
C ARG A 141 5.11 7.97 4.91
N LEU A 142 4.14 8.37 4.09
CA LEU A 142 3.76 7.65 2.87
C LEU A 142 4.54 8.10 1.62
N ASP A 143 5.28 9.19 1.73
CA ASP A 143 6.14 9.71 0.68
C ASP A 143 7.57 9.15 0.81
N LEU A 144 8.33 9.21 -0.27
CA LEU A 144 9.77 8.95 -0.27
C LEU A 144 10.55 10.25 -0.20
N ARG A 145 11.71 10.19 0.44
CA ARG A 145 12.67 11.30 0.46
C ARG A 145 13.80 11.03 -0.50
N ASP A 146 14.18 12.03 -1.29
CA ASP A 146 15.38 11.94 -2.12
C ASP A 146 16.67 11.94 -1.26
N GLU A 147 17.83 11.79 -1.92
CA GLU A 147 19.13 11.79 -1.23
C GLU A 147 19.44 13.12 -0.49
N LYS A 148 18.72 14.19 -0.83
CA LYS A 148 18.80 15.50 -0.15
C LYS A 148 17.74 15.64 0.94
N ASN A 149 17.13 14.54 1.35
CA ASN A 149 16.12 14.44 2.39
C ASN A 149 14.83 15.23 2.06
N LYS A 150 14.49 15.42 0.78
CA LYS A 150 13.28 16.14 0.36
C LYS A 150 12.19 15.18 -0.11
N LEU A 151 10.96 15.44 0.30
CA LEU A 151 9.76 14.69 -0.09
C LEU A 151 9.54 14.69 -1.61
N LEU A 152 9.26 13.55 -2.22
CA LEU A 152 9.23 13.36 -3.66
C LEU A 152 7.85 13.56 -4.27
N PHE A 153 6.76 13.23 -3.56
CA PHE A 153 5.43 13.08 -4.15
C PHE A 153 4.93 14.32 -4.87
N GLU A 154 4.87 15.47 -4.20
CA GLU A 154 4.37 16.71 -4.82
C GLU A 154 5.24 17.15 -6.00
N ARG A 155 6.55 16.93 -5.90
CA ARG A 155 7.50 17.26 -6.97
C ARG A 155 7.35 16.32 -8.16
N ALA A 156 7.15 15.03 -7.90
CA ALA A 156 6.89 14.01 -8.92
C ALA A 156 5.57 14.31 -9.62
N GLN A 157 4.50 14.61 -8.88
CA GLN A 157 3.21 14.99 -9.44
C GLN A 157 3.30 16.26 -10.29
N LYS A 158 4.02 17.28 -9.83
CA LYS A 158 4.23 18.51 -10.62
C LYS A 158 4.99 18.25 -11.93
N LYS A 159 5.95 17.34 -11.92
CA LYS A 159 6.83 17.05 -13.05
C LYS A 159 6.21 16.06 -14.05
N LEU A 160 5.56 15.01 -13.55
CA LEU A 160 5.11 13.84 -14.32
C LEU A 160 3.58 13.82 -14.51
N GLY A 161 2.85 14.67 -13.79
CA GLY A 161 1.40 14.68 -13.74
C GLY A 161 0.83 13.68 -12.72
N PRO A 162 -0.48 13.78 -12.41
CA PRO A 162 -1.15 12.89 -11.46
C PRO A 162 -1.17 11.44 -11.92
N LEU A 163 -1.20 10.50 -10.98
CA LEU A 163 -1.34 9.06 -11.24
C LEU A 163 -2.81 8.70 -11.49
N ASN A 164 -3.05 7.76 -12.39
CA ASN A 164 -4.28 6.97 -12.37
C ASN A 164 -4.10 5.72 -11.48
N ARG A 165 -5.19 4.96 -11.26
CA ARG A 165 -5.19 3.76 -10.40
C ARG A 165 -4.19 2.67 -10.78
N PHE A 166 -3.81 2.58 -12.04
CA PHE A 166 -2.91 1.56 -12.58
C PHE A 166 -1.45 2.02 -12.66
N GLU A 167 -1.12 3.19 -12.09
CA GLU A 167 0.21 3.79 -12.17
C GLU A 167 0.83 4.04 -10.79
N ILE A 168 2.16 4.04 -10.77
CA ILE A 168 3.01 4.54 -9.68
C ILE A 168 4.13 5.43 -10.25
N TYR A 169 4.77 6.22 -9.38
CA TYR A 169 6.07 6.81 -9.66
C TYR A 169 7.16 5.79 -9.32
N GLY A 170 7.68 5.11 -10.34
CA GLY A 170 8.74 4.11 -10.20
C GLY A 170 10.12 4.67 -10.60
N PHE A 171 11.17 4.19 -9.94
CA PHE A 171 12.55 4.56 -10.28
C PHE A 171 13.02 3.80 -11.53
N VAL A 172 13.55 4.54 -12.51
CA VAL A 172 14.11 4.02 -13.74
C VAL A 172 15.46 4.71 -14.01
N PRO A 173 16.60 4.01 -13.83
CA PRO A 173 16.73 2.58 -13.48
C PRO A 173 16.27 2.26 -12.05
N ALA A 174 15.94 0.99 -11.80
CA ALA A 174 15.59 0.50 -10.47
C ALA A 174 16.78 0.67 -9.50
N LEU A 175 16.52 0.93 -8.22
CA LEU A 175 17.57 1.22 -7.24
C LEU A 175 18.57 0.06 -7.08
N VAL A 176 18.08 -1.18 -7.08
CA VAL A 176 18.93 -2.39 -7.02
C VAL A 176 19.90 -2.53 -8.20
N PHE A 177 19.68 -1.81 -9.30
CA PHE A 177 20.59 -1.73 -10.46
C PHE A 177 21.39 -0.42 -10.52
N GLY A 178 21.63 0.21 -9.37
CA GLY A 178 22.42 1.45 -9.29
C GLY A 178 21.65 2.71 -9.68
N GLY A 179 20.32 2.66 -9.71
CA GLY A 179 19.50 3.87 -9.71
C GLY A 179 19.66 4.64 -8.41
N SER A 180 19.55 5.97 -8.49
CA SER A 180 19.51 6.84 -7.33
C SER A 180 18.09 7.27 -7.01
N MET A 181 17.83 7.52 -5.72
CA MET A 181 16.53 7.98 -5.22
C MET A 181 16.38 9.48 -5.49
N GLU A 182 16.25 9.84 -6.76
CA GLU A 182 16.21 11.23 -7.24
C GLU A 182 14.97 11.47 -8.11
N LEU A 183 14.46 12.70 -8.10
CA LEU A 183 13.29 13.11 -8.88
C LEU A 183 13.48 12.91 -10.40
N GLU A 184 14.73 12.96 -10.86
CA GLU A 184 15.15 12.77 -12.24
C GLU A 184 14.93 11.33 -12.73
N ASN A 185 14.98 10.36 -11.81
CA ASN A 185 14.85 8.95 -12.14
C ASN A 185 13.41 8.44 -12.00
N LEU A 186 12.48 9.25 -11.49
CA LEU A 186 11.08 8.87 -11.41
C LEU A 186 10.40 8.93 -12.78
N LYS A 187 9.63 7.88 -13.09
CA LYS A 187 8.70 7.83 -14.22
C LYS A 187 7.34 7.34 -13.74
N LYS A 188 6.28 7.78 -14.43
CA LYS A 188 4.99 7.09 -14.34
C LYS A 188 5.11 5.74 -15.06
N VAL A 189 4.83 4.66 -14.34
CA VAL A 189 4.94 3.28 -14.84
C VAL A 189 3.72 2.47 -14.42
N PRO A 190 3.32 1.45 -15.20
CA PRO A 190 2.23 0.56 -14.82
C PRO A 190 2.58 -0.18 -13.53
N VAL A 191 1.71 -0.10 -12.51
CA VAL A 191 2.00 -0.57 -11.15
C VAL A 191 2.36 -2.06 -11.12
N LEU A 192 1.50 -2.93 -11.64
CA LEU A 192 1.75 -4.37 -11.58
C LEU A 192 2.97 -4.78 -12.40
N ALA A 193 3.17 -4.20 -13.59
CA ALA A 193 4.32 -4.53 -14.43
C ALA A 193 5.64 -4.11 -13.76
N HIS A 194 5.70 -2.90 -13.19
CA HIS A 194 6.90 -2.42 -12.53
C HIS A 194 7.22 -3.21 -11.26
N LEU A 195 6.22 -3.49 -10.42
CA LEU A 195 6.44 -4.25 -9.19
C LEU A 195 6.79 -5.72 -9.46
N ASN A 196 6.19 -6.35 -10.48
CA ASN A 196 6.60 -7.70 -10.90
C ASN A 196 8.05 -7.72 -11.40
N MET A 197 8.46 -6.72 -12.17
CA MET A 197 9.87 -6.57 -12.55
C MET A 197 10.74 -6.48 -11.30
N LEU A 198 10.41 -5.61 -10.32
CA LEU A 198 11.20 -5.50 -9.08
C LEU A 198 11.29 -6.83 -8.33
N ALA A 199 10.21 -7.61 -8.22
CA ALA A 199 10.21 -8.93 -7.60
C ALA A 199 11.16 -9.93 -8.28
N GLU A 200 11.36 -9.82 -9.59
CA GLU A 200 12.27 -10.69 -10.36
C GLU A 200 13.73 -10.25 -10.30
N LEU A 201 13.99 -9.01 -9.89
CA LEU A 201 15.31 -8.41 -9.92
C LEU A 201 16.17 -8.74 -8.69
N ALA A 202 15.56 -8.96 -7.53
CA ALA A 202 16.25 -9.37 -6.32
C ALA A 202 15.28 -9.97 -5.30
N ASP A 203 15.83 -10.78 -4.40
CA ASP A 203 15.09 -11.31 -3.27
C ASP A 203 14.79 -10.20 -2.27
N THR A 204 13.65 -10.32 -1.60
CA THR A 204 13.24 -9.35 -0.58
C THR A 204 13.75 -9.78 0.78
N GLU A 205 14.35 -8.85 1.52
CA GLU A 205 14.92 -9.11 2.84
C GLU A 205 13.93 -8.71 3.94
N ILE A 206 13.76 -9.59 4.93
CA ILE A 206 12.97 -9.27 6.13
C ILE A 206 13.79 -8.35 7.03
N TYR A 207 13.24 -7.17 7.32
CA TYR A 207 13.83 -6.26 8.28
C TYR A 207 13.64 -6.80 9.71
N THR A 208 14.76 -7.04 10.39
CA THR A 208 14.80 -7.42 11.81
C THR A 208 15.35 -6.26 12.64
N LEU A 209 14.61 -5.84 13.67
CA LEU A 209 15.06 -4.85 14.66
C LEU A 209 16.14 -5.43 15.58
#